data_AF-A0A950RV62-F1
#
_entry.id   AF-A0A950RV62-F1
#
_cell.length_a   1.000
_cell.length_b   1.000
_cell.length_c   1.000
_cell.angle_alpha   90.00
_cell.angle_beta   90.00
_cell.angle_gamma   90.00
#
_symmetry.space_group_name_H-M   'P 1'
#
loop_
_entity.id
_entity.type
_entity.pdbx_description
1 polymer ?
#
loop_
_entity_poly.entity_id
_entity_poly.type
_entity_poly.pdbx_seq_one_letter_code
_entity_poly.pdbx_strand_id
1 'polypeptide(L)'
;QLRLGGVAAFLLAELAAVATLQTAPDLGQSLYWQTGMLTYLLPLIMATFLGGWIVRAVRIGRVSAVGLAVSGLITLFAGGLSETYLIPQNVVLTLALVACVQRGMNNLRNVAVPHLVAALAGGVIALAIIVVAPATTYRMGGGAPADLWLALSAATATAFFQVVRLLRFFPLTVLMCLVGPGVVRMLVPDGWRAPGVTAQTLATVTAIVAIALPFCYFPSFYAQNGNPPARSLIVPGVLLISYLLFIGYAASDLLAAAVPRAVSWLAVALVVGVPLFVAWTTLPDLASTAQYAAAWDGEDQQIRTSRDQGQADVTVPPLPQFLGENFVGPDRSNWFNVCVARYYGVRTIAATEAPR
;
A
#
# COMPACT_ATOMS: atom_id res chain seq x y z
N GLN A 1 24.91 -20.07 -12.32
CA GLN A 1 24.83 -18.64 -11.93
C GLN A 1 23.38 -18.17 -11.90
N LEU A 2 22.57 -18.71 -10.96
CA LEU A 2 21.46 -17.93 -10.43
C LEU A 2 22.13 -16.72 -9.77
N ARG A 3 22.09 -15.62 -10.52
CA ARG A 3 23.04 -14.51 -10.45
C ARG A 3 22.92 -13.87 -9.07
N LEU A 4 24.02 -13.62 -8.40
CA LEU A 4 24.09 -12.99 -7.08
C LEU A 4 23.14 -11.76 -6.94
N GLY A 5 22.89 -11.01 -8.01
CA GLY A 5 21.90 -9.92 -8.02
C GLY A 5 20.43 -10.33 -7.75
N GLY A 6 20.04 -11.59 -8.00
CA GLY A 6 18.69 -12.10 -7.71
C GLY A 6 18.42 -12.27 -6.21
N VAL A 7 19.41 -12.80 -5.47
CA VAL A 7 19.34 -12.91 -4.00
C VAL A 7 19.19 -11.53 -3.38
N ALA A 8 19.95 -10.58 -3.90
CA ALA A 8 19.98 -9.24 -3.38
C ALA A 8 18.66 -8.47 -3.64
N ALA A 9 18.08 -8.64 -4.83
CA ALA A 9 16.75 -8.12 -5.13
C ALA A 9 15.67 -8.75 -4.24
N PHE A 10 15.75 -10.06 -3.97
CA PHE A 10 14.85 -10.76 -3.06
C PHE A 10 14.95 -10.19 -1.63
N LEU A 11 16.17 -10.04 -1.08
CA LEU A 11 16.37 -9.49 0.26
C LEU A 11 15.83 -8.06 0.39
N LEU A 12 16.03 -7.21 -0.62
CA LEU A 12 15.43 -5.87 -0.62
C LEU A 12 13.91 -5.90 -0.72
N ALA A 13 13.34 -6.80 -1.51
CA ALA A 13 11.91 -6.93 -1.66
C ALA A 13 11.26 -7.39 -0.34
N GLU A 14 11.85 -8.38 0.34
CA GLU A 14 11.44 -8.81 1.68
C GLU A 14 11.56 -7.68 2.69
N LEU A 15 12.68 -6.94 2.68
CA LEU A 15 12.87 -5.78 3.55
C LEU A 15 11.79 -4.71 3.32
N ALA A 16 11.47 -4.41 2.06
CA ALA A 16 10.41 -3.46 1.70
C ALA A 16 9.03 -3.95 2.16
N ALA A 17 8.74 -5.23 1.98
CA ALA A 17 7.48 -5.84 2.39
C ALA A 17 7.32 -5.79 3.91
N VAL A 18 8.31 -6.27 4.68
CA VAL A 18 8.27 -6.24 6.14
C VAL A 18 8.15 -4.82 6.68
N ALA A 19 8.97 -3.89 6.18
CA ALA A 19 8.93 -2.49 6.63
C ALA A 19 7.58 -1.83 6.32
N THR A 20 6.98 -2.13 5.17
CA THR A 20 5.64 -1.65 4.80
C THR A 20 4.58 -2.21 5.74
N LEU A 21 4.54 -3.54 5.93
CA LEU A 21 3.52 -4.19 6.74
C LEU A 21 3.63 -3.82 8.22
N GLN A 22 4.85 -3.68 8.75
CA GLN A 22 5.09 -3.25 10.14
C GLN A 22 4.63 -1.80 10.39
N THR A 23 4.69 -0.94 9.38
CA THR A 23 4.31 0.48 9.50
C THR A 23 2.87 0.74 9.05
N ALA A 24 2.17 -0.28 8.55
CA ALA A 24 0.77 -0.21 8.16
C ALA A 24 -0.09 0.11 9.39
N PRO A 25 -0.90 1.18 9.39
CA PRO A 25 -1.64 1.59 10.59
C PRO A 25 -2.73 0.61 11.01
N ASP A 26 -3.26 -0.16 10.06
CA ASP A 26 -4.23 -1.21 10.29
C ASP A 26 -3.90 -2.39 9.38
N LEU A 27 -2.95 -3.21 9.83
CA LEU A 27 -2.46 -4.35 9.07
C LEU A 27 -3.59 -5.36 8.79
N GLY A 28 -4.47 -5.60 9.76
CA GLY A 28 -5.51 -6.60 9.62
C GLY A 28 -6.53 -6.25 8.55
N GLN A 29 -7.00 -5.00 8.53
CA GLN A 29 -7.89 -4.54 7.47
C GLN A 29 -7.18 -4.38 6.12
N SER A 30 -5.87 -4.13 6.09
CA SER A 30 -5.13 -3.93 4.83
C SER A 30 -4.72 -5.23 4.16
N LEU A 31 -4.36 -6.26 4.94
CA LEU A 31 -3.77 -7.51 4.45
C LEU A 31 -4.74 -8.69 4.56
N TYR A 32 -5.37 -8.90 5.71
CA TYR A 32 -6.18 -10.10 5.95
C TYR A 32 -7.63 -9.94 5.48
N TRP A 33 -8.16 -8.71 5.50
CA TRP A 33 -9.47 -8.45 4.96
C TRP A 33 -9.42 -8.37 3.42
N GLN A 34 -10.14 -9.28 2.76
CA GLN A 34 -10.15 -9.40 1.30
C GLN A 34 -10.40 -8.06 0.58
N THR A 35 -11.41 -7.30 0.99
CA THR A 35 -11.72 -6.02 0.35
C THR A 35 -10.59 -5.02 0.52
N GLY A 36 -9.99 -4.94 1.71
CA GLY A 36 -8.83 -4.07 1.94
C GLY A 36 -7.60 -4.50 1.15
N MET A 37 -7.33 -5.80 1.06
CA MET A 37 -6.24 -6.34 0.25
C MET A 37 -6.41 -6.01 -1.23
N LEU A 38 -7.61 -6.21 -1.78
CA LEU A 38 -7.90 -5.91 -3.19
C LEU A 38 -7.87 -4.40 -3.48
N THR A 39 -8.30 -3.57 -2.53
CA THR A 39 -8.35 -2.10 -2.73
C THR A 39 -7.00 -1.43 -2.51
N TYR A 40 -6.17 -1.89 -1.57
CA TYR A 40 -4.92 -1.19 -1.23
C TYR A 40 -3.66 -1.99 -1.57
N LEU A 41 -3.60 -3.29 -1.26
CA LEU A 41 -2.39 -4.08 -1.48
C LEU A 41 -2.18 -4.44 -2.95
N LEU A 42 -3.24 -4.89 -3.63
CA LEU A 42 -3.15 -5.30 -5.03
C LEU A 42 -2.66 -4.15 -5.95
N PRO A 43 -3.15 -2.90 -5.84
CA PRO A 43 -2.60 -1.78 -6.61
C PRO A 43 -1.12 -1.53 -6.36
N LEU A 44 -0.62 -1.75 -5.14
CA LEU A 44 0.81 -1.60 -4.82
C LEU A 44 1.67 -2.70 -5.46
N ILE A 45 1.17 -3.94 -5.52
CA ILE A 45 1.80 -5.04 -6.26
C ILE A 45 1.85 -4.70 -7.75
N MET A 46 0.73 -4.20 -8.28
CA MET A 46 0.61 -3.76 -9.67
C MET A 46 1.56 -2.59 -10.00
N ALA A 47 1.72 -1.63 -9.08
CA ALA A 47 2.67 -0.53 -9.19
C ALA A 47 4.12 -1.03 -9.29
N THR A 48 4.48 -1.97 -8.41
CA THR A 48 5.81 -2.57 -8.35
C THR A 48 6.10 -3.34 -9.64
N PHE A 49 5.12 -4.11 -10.13
CA PHE A 49 5.20 -4.79 -11.41
C PHE A 49 5.36 -3.81 -12.58
N LEU A 50 4.58 -2.71 -12.61
CA LEU A 50 4.69 -1.68 -13.64
C LEU A 50 6.09 -1.05 -13.69
N GLY A 51 6.66 -0.71 -12.53
CA GLY A 51 8.03 -0.21 -12.44
C GLY A 51 9.05 -1.19 -13.02
N GLY A 52 8.98 -2.46 -12.62
CA GLY A 52 9.83 -3.53 -13.16
C GLY A 52 9.63 -3.76 -14.66
N TRP A 53 8.38 -3.67 -15.14
CA TRP A 53 8.00 -3.80 -16.54
C TRP A 53 8.63 -2.71 -17.41
N ILE A 54 8.54 -1.45 -16.99
CA ILE A 54 9.13 -0.30 -17.70
C ILE A 54 10.66 -0.42 -17.71
N VAL A 55 11.27 -0.75 -16.57
CA VAL A 55 12.73 -0.96 -16.49
C VAL A 55 13.18 -2.08 -17.44
N ARG A 56 12.43 -3.18 -17.51
CA ARG A 56 12.71 -4.29 -18.45
C ARG A 56 12.59 -3.82 -19.91
N ALA A 57 11.54 -3.08 -20.27
CA ALA A 57 11.37 -2.56 -21.61
C ALA A 57 12.54 -1.67 -22.03
N VAL A 58 12.96 -0.75 -21.15
CA VAL A 58 14.12 0.14 -21.35
C VAL A 58 15.41 -0.67 -21.55
N ARG A 59 15.64 -1.72 -20.75
CA ARG A 59 16.82 -2.59 -20.89
C ARG A 59 16.85 -3.36 -22.20
N ILE A 60 15.70 -3.80 -22.70
CA ILE A 60 15.58 -4.50 -23.99
C ILE A 60 15.66 -3.49 -25.16
N GLY A 61 15.38 -2.22 -24.92
CA GLY A 61 15.44 -1.18 -25.94
C GLY A 61 14.29 -1.27 -26.95
N ARG A 62 13.16 -1.89 -26.58
CA ARG A 62 12.04 -2.13 -27.49
C ARG A 62 10.73 -1.60 -26.91
N VAL A 63 9.98 -0.90 -27.76
CA VAL A 63 8.58 -0.55 -27.53
C VAL A 63 7.72 -1.53 -28.31
N SER A 64 6.69 -2.09 -27.68
CA SER A 64 5.73 -2.98 -28.34
C SER A 64 4.30 -2.57 -27.98
N ALA A 65 3.36 -2.74 -28.92
CA ALA A 65 1.95 -2.43 -28.68
C ALA A 65 1.39 -3.19 -27.47
N VAL A 66 1.75 -4.48 -27.33
CA VAL A 66 1.40 -5.29 -26.16
C VAL A 66 1.98 -4.69 -24.88
N GLY A 67 3.23 -4.23 -24.89
CA GLY A 67 3.85 -3.63 -23.72
C GLY A 67 3.23 -2.31 -23.29
N LEU A 68 2.79 -1.50 -24.26
CA LEU A 68 2.03 -0.28 -24.00
C LEU A 68 0.63 -0.59 -23.44
N ALA A 69 -0.06 -1.56 -24.04
CA ALA A 69 -1.37 -2.01 -23.57
C ALA A 69 -1.29 -2.53 -22.12
N VAL A 70 -0.28 -3.34 -21.79
CA VAL A 70 -0.03 -3.82 -20.42
C VAL A 70 0.19 -2.64 -19.46
N SER A 71 1.01 -1.65 -19.83
CA SER A 71 1.23 -0.45 -19.00
C SER A 71 -0.06 0.35 -18.73
N GLY A 72 -0.90 0.54 -19.75
CA GLY A 72 -2.18 1.22 -19.60
C GLY A 72 -3.22 0.41 -18.82
N LEU A 73 -3.34 -0.90 -19.07
CA LEU A 73 -4.29 -1.75 -18.36
C LEU A 73 -3.95 -1.86 -16.88
N ILE A 74 -2.67 -1.98 -16.52
CA ILE A 74 -2.25 -2.06 -15.13
C ILE A 74 -2.70 -0.84 -14.34
N THR A 75 -2.44 0.36 -14.86
CA THR A 75 -2.80 1.62 -14.19
C THR A 75 -4.30 1.89 -14.19
N LEU A 76 -5.01 1.45 -15.24
CA LEU A 76 -6.47 1.49 -15.31
C LEU A 76 -7.10 0.65 -14.20
N PHE A 77 -6.70 -0.62 -14.08
CA PHE A 77 -7.23 -1.52 -13.06
C PHE A 77 -6.79 -1.14 -11.65
N ALA A 78 -5.49 -0.86 -11.45
CA ALA A 78 -4.97 -0.45 -10.14
C ALA A 78 -5.62 0.86 -9.66
N GLY A 79 -5.81 1.82 -10.57
CA GLY A 79 -6.51 3.07 -10.29
C GLY A 79 -8.00 2.90 -9.98
N GLY A 80 -8.67 1.95 -10.63
CA GLY A 80 -10.09 1.65 -10.38
C GLY A 80 -10.38 0.99 -9.03
N LEU A 81 -9.35 0.44 -8.36
CA LEU A 81 -9.49 -0.25 -7.08
C LEU A 81 -9.44 0.69 -5.87
N SER A 82 -8.79 1.86 -5.99
CA SER A 82 -8.64 2.79 -4.86
C SER A 82 -8.31 4.21 -5.31
N GLU A 83 -9.14 5.16 -4.87
CA GLU A 83 -8.90 6.59 -5.10
C GLU A 83 -7.62 7.07 -4.39
N THR A 84 -7.34 6.53 -3.20
CA THR A 84 -6.11 6.86 -2.42
C THR A 84 -4.83 6.41 -3.11
N TYR A 85 -4.91 5.43 -4.02
CA TYR A 85 -3.78 5.00 -4.85
C TYR A 85 -3.75 5.70 -6.22
N LEU A 86 -4.91 5.88 -6.85
CA LEU A 86 -5.04 6.43 -8.19
C LEU A 86 -4.40 7.81 -8.35
N ILE A 87 -4.72 8.74 -7.45
CA ILE A 87 -4.24 10.12 -7.54
C ILE A 87 -2.70 10.19 -7.41
N PRO A 88 -2.06 9.63 -6.36
CA PRO A 88 -0.60 9.65 -6.28
C PRO A 88 0.06 8.85 -7.42
N GLN A 89 -0.54 7.77 -7.93
CA GLN A 89 -0.05 7.06 -9.13
C GLN A 89 0.05 8.03 -10.32
N ASN A 90 -1.01 8.78 -10.62
CA ASN A 90 -1.03 9.71 -11.76
C ASN A 90 -0.05 10.86 -11.57
N VAL A 91 0.12 11.36 -10.34
CA VAL A 91 1.13 12.38 -10.01
C VAL A 91 2.55 11.84 -10.25
N VAL A 92 2.88 10.66 -9.72
CA VAL A 92 4.20 10.03 -9.90
C VAL A 92 4.49 9.78 -11.38
N LEU A 93 3.52 9.25 -12.14
CA LEU A 93 3.68 9.00 -13.58
C LEU A 93 3.90 10.29 -14.36
N THR A 94 3.15 11.36 -14.03
CA THR A 94 3.30 12.67 -14.67
C THR A 94 4.68 13.25 -14.40
N LEU A 95 5.13 13.24 -13.15
CA LEU A 95 6.45 13.77 -12.78
C LEU A 95 7.59 12.93 -13.37
N ALA A 96 7.43 11.60 -13.41
CA ALA A 96 8.38 10.69 -14.04
C ALA A 96 8.47 10.95 -15.56
N LEU A 97 7.34 11.19 -16.22
CA LEU A 97 7.28 11.56 -17.63
C LEU A 97 8.03 12.88 -17.89
N VAL A 98 7.74 13.92 -17.10
CA VAL A 98 8.43 15.21 -17.20
C VAL A 98 9.95 15.06 -17.00
N ALA A 99 10.38 14.35 -15.95
CA ALA A 99 11.78 14.11 -15.66
C ALA A 99 12.49 13.32 -16.78
N CYS A 100 11.80 12.33 -17.36
CA CYS A 100 12.31 11.53 -18.48
C CYS A 100 12.52 12.36 -19.75
N VAL A 101 11.57 13.25 -20.07
CA VAL A 101 11.66 14.16 -21.23
C VAL A 101 12.79 15.18 -21.04
N GLN A 102 12.93 15.77 -19.85
CA GLN A 102 13.92 16.82 -19.56
C GLN A 102 15.37 16.32 -19.56
N ARG A 103 15.62 15.05 -19.18
CA ARG A 103 16.99 14.53 -19.06
C ARG A 103 17.68 14.18 -20.38
N GLY A 104 16.99 14.28 -21.53
CA GLY A 104 17.63 14.19 -22.85
C GLY A 104 18.33 12.86 -23.18
N MET A 105 18.11 11.80 -22.41
CA MET A 105 18.73 10.49 -22.65
C MET A 105 18.01 9.76 -23.78
N ASN A 106 18.41 9.97 -25.03
CA ASN A 106 17.70 9.53 -26.24
C ASN A 106 17.19 8.07 -26.17
N ASN A 107 18.03 7.11 -25.78
CA ASN A 107 17.62 5.69 -25.69
C ASN A 107 16.59 5.42 -24.58
N LEU A 108 16.79 5.99 -23.39
CA LEU A 108 15.86 5.83 -22.27
C LEU A 108 14.53 6.53 -22.58
N ARG A 109 14.60 7.72 -23.15
CA ARG A 109 13.45 8.54 -23.54
C ARG A 109 12.59 7.81 -24.58
N ASN A 110 13.20 7.27 -25.63
CA ASN A 110 12.47 6.62 -26.74
C ASN A 110 11.66 5.39 -26.30
N VAL A 111 12.04 4.75 -25.19
CA VAL A 111 11.33 3.57 -24.67
C VAL A 111 10.46 3.89 -23.45
N ALA A 112 10.98 4.63 -22.47
CA ALA A 112 10.25 4.92 -21.24
C ALA A 112 9.07 5.87 -21.47
N VAL A 113 9.21 6.89 -22.33
CA VAL A 113 8.14 7.88 -22.55
C VAL A 113 6.86 7.22 -23.09
N PRO A 114 6.89 6.40 -24.15
CA PRO A 114 5.69 5.69 -24.61
C PRO A 114 4.99 4.89 -23.52
N HIS A 115 5.74 4.15 -22.70
CA HIS A 115 5.17 3.37 -21.59
C HIS A 115 4.56 4.26 -20.50
N LEU A 116 5.23 5.35 -20.13
CA LEU A 116 4.72 6.31 -19.14
C LEU A 116 3.46 7.02 -19.63
N VAL A 117 3.40 7.37 -20.92
CA VAL A 117 2.20 7.95 -21.56
C VAL A 117 1.05 6.94 -21.56
N ALA A 118 1.31 5.68 -21.95
CA ALA A 118 0.28 4.64 -21.93
C ALA A 118 -0.24 4.36 -20.51
N ALA A 119 0.66 4.30 -19.52
CA ALA A 119 0.32 4.17 -18.11
C ALA A 119 -0.49 5.39 -17.61
N LEU A 120 -0.08 6.61 -17.95
CA LEU A 120 -0.83 7.81 -17.55
C LEU A 120 -2.22 7.83 -18.20
N ALA A 121 -2.35 7.43 -19.47
CA ALA A 121 -3.64 7.33 -20.15
C ALA A 121 -4.59 6.34 -19.43
N GLY A 122 -4.09 5.15 -19.04
CA GLY A 122 -4.85 4.20 -18.24
C GLY A 122 -5.34 4.78 -16.91
N GLY A 123 -4.45 5.48 -16.20
CA GLY A 123 -4.77 6.17 -14.96
C GLY A 123 -5.78 7.33 -15.12
N VAL A 124 -5.71 8.10 -16.22
CA VAL A 124 -6.71 9.16 -16.51
C VAL A 124 -8.07 8.54 -16.84
N ILE A 125 -8.12 7.43 -17.57
CA ILE A 125 -9.36 6.71 -17.85
C ILE A 125 -9.98 6.19 -16.56
N ALA A 126 -9.18 5.59 -15.66
CA ALA A 126 -9.66 5.16 -14.34
C ALA A 126 -10.27 6.32 -13.54
N LEU A 127 -9.61 7.49 -13.54
CA LEU A 127 -10.13 8.69 -12.90
C LEU A 127 -11.45 9.15 -13.49
N ALA A 128 -11.57 9.17 -14.82
CA ALA A 128 -12.81 9.53 -15.50
C ALA A 128 -13.96 8.58 -15.12
N ILE A 129 -13.70 7.27 -15.06
CA ILE A 129 -14.67 6.26 -14.63
C ILE A 129 -15.15 6.53 -13.20
N ILE A 130 -14.24 6.78 -12.26
CA ILE A 130 -14.58 7.05 -10.86
C ILE A 130 -15.38 8.35 -10.72
N VAL A 131 -14.98 9.42 -11.43
CA VAL A 131 -15.68 10.71 -11.37
C VAL A 131 -17.12 10.60 -11.88
N VAL A 132 -17.36 9.78 -12.93
CA VAL A 132 -18.69 9.58 -13.51
C VAL A 132 -19.51 8.54 -12.73
N ALA A 133 -18.88 7.71 -11.89
CA ALA A 133 -19.57 6.65 -11.15
C ALA A 133 -20.61 7.22 -10.16
N PRO A 134 -21.86 6.72 -10.18
CA PRO A 134 -22.91 7.17 -9.24
C PRO A 134 -22.55 6.95 -7.76
N ALA A 135 -21.70 5.96 -7.46
CA ALA A 135 -21.22 5.72 -6.10
C ALA A 135 -20.48 6.94 -5.51
N THR A 136 -19.84 7.76 -6.34
CA THR A 136 -19.10 8.95 -5.91
C THR A 136 -20.04 9.99 -5.28
N THR A 137 -21.24 10.19 -5.83
CA THR A 137 -22.22 11.13 -5.24
C THR A 137 -22.76 10.63 -3.90
N TYR A 138 -22.95 9.31 -3.74
CA TYR A 138 -23.36 8.73 -2.45
C TYR A 138 -22.26 8.84 -1.39
N ARG A 139 -20.99 8.65 -1.77
CA ARG A 139 -19.84 8.76 -0.86
C ARG A 139 -19.58 10.17 -0.34
N MET A 140 -19.92 11.19 -1.13
CA MET A 140 -19.88 12.59 -0.67
C MET A 140 -21.03 12.92 0.30
N GLY A 141 -21.94 11.98 0.58
CA GLY A 141 -23.04 12.18 1.52
C GLY A 141 -24.03 13.27 1.10
N GLY A 142 -24.06 13.61 -0.20
CA GLY A 142 -24.81 14.76 -0.72
C GLY A 142 -24.22 16.13 -0.36
N GLY A 143 -23.09 16.19 0.35
CA GLY A 143 -22.37 17.42 0.65
C GLY A 143 -21.57 17.93 -0.55
N ALA A 144 -21.26 19.23 -0.54
CA ALA A 144 -20.29 19.79 -1.47
C ALA A 144 -18.87 19.31 -1.11
N PRO A 145 -18.00 19.06 -2.10
CA PRO A 145 -16.60 18.75 -1.83
C PRO A 145 -15.94 19.89 -1.05
N ALA A 146 -14.89 19.55 -0.31
CA ALA A 146 -14.10 20.54 0.41
C ALA A 146 -13.51 21.59 -0.55
N ASP A 147 -13.30 22.79 -0.03
CA ASP A 147 -12.48 23.79 -0.73
C ASP A 147 -11.10 23.20 -1.07
N LEU A 148 -10.61 23.43 -2.29
CA LEU A 148 -9.38 22.83 -2.79
C LEU A 148 -8.16 23.22 -1.96
N TRP A 149 -8.12 24.46 -1.47
CA TRP A 149 -7.01 24.94 -0.64
C TRP A 149 -7.05 24.30 0.74
N LEU A 150 -8.24 24.19 1.35
CA LEU A 150 -8.41 23.48 2.60
C LEU A 150 -8.02 21.99 2.45
N ALA A 151 -8.47 21.31 1.40
CA ALA A 151 -8.16 19.91 1.17
C ALA A 151 -6.65 19.68 0.96
N LEU A 152 -6.00 20.53 0.17
CA LEU A 152 -4.57 20.43 -0.11
C LEU A 152 -3.71 20.75 1.12
N SER A 153 -4.08 21.78 1.90
CA SER A 153 -3.36 22.14 3.14
C SER A 153 -3.49 21.05 4.20
N ALA A 154 -4.69 20.51 4.39
CA ALA A 154 -4.92 19.37 5.31
C ALA A 154 -4.17 18.12 4.85
N ALA A 155 -4.22 17.78 3.56
CA ALA A 155 -3.49 16.66 3.00
C ALA A 155 -1.96 16.79 3.18
N THR A 156 -1.43 18.01 3.03
CA THR A 156 -0.01 18.31 3.25
C THR A 156 0.37 18.17 4.72
N ALA A 157 -0.45 18.70 5.64
CA ALA A 157 -0.23 18.57 7.08
C ALA A 157 -0.26 17.10 7.51
N THR A 158 -1.21 16.30 7.00
CA THR A 158 -1.29 14.86 7.30
C THR A 158 -0.12 14.08 6.70
N ALA A 159 0.35 14.42 5.50
CA ALA A 159 1.55 13.84 4.91
C ALA A 159 2.79 14.10 5.78
N PHE A 160 2.96 15.34 6.27
CA PHE A 160 4.04 15.68 7.20
C PHE A 160 3.92 14.93 8.53
N PHE A 161 2.71 14.87 9.10
CA PHE A 161 2.44 14.09 10.30
C PHE A 161 2.82 12.62 10.12
N GLN A 162 2.54 12.01 8.96
CA GLN A 162 2.91 10.63 8.69
C GLN A 162 4.43 10.42 8.64
N VAL A 163 5.19 11.38 8.10
CA VAL A 163 6.66 11.36 8.15
C VAL A 163 7.16 11.40 9.59
N VAL A 164 6.66 12.34 10.39
CA VAL A 164 7.03 12.47 11.81
C VAL A 164 6.67 11.21 12.59
N ARG A 165 5.48 10.65 12.34
CA ARG A 165 5.02 9.40 12.94
C ARG A 165 5.97 8.25 12.59
N LEU A 166 6.36 8.11 11.33
CA LEU A 166 7.29 7.07 10.89
C LEU A 166 8.62 7.16 11.64
N LEU A 167 9.19 8.37 11.73
CA LEU A 167 10.45 8.62 12.43
C LEU A 167 10.35 8.39 13.94
N ARG A 168 9.25 8.81 14.57
CA ARG A 168 9.06 8.75 16.03
C ARG A 168 8.73 7.35 16.53
N PHE A 169 7.83 6.65 15.84
CA PHE A 169 7.27 5.38 16.33
C PHE A 169 7.92 4.14 15.70
N PHE A 170 8.62 4.29 14.58
CA PHE A 170 9.28 3.17 13.89
C PHE A 170 10.77 3.42 13.59
N PRO A 171 11.57 3.93 14.56
CA PRO A 171 12.97 4.29 14.31
C PRO A 171 13.82 3.09 13.87
N LEU A 172 13.53 1.88 14.39
CA LEU A 172 14.23 0.66 13.97
C LEU A 172 13.90 0.28 12.53
N THR A 173 12.65 0.40 12.09
CA THR A 173 12.26 0.17 10.69
C THR A 173 12.92 1.18 9.76
N VAL A 174 12.98 2.45 10.17
CA VAL A 174 13.68 3.51 9.42
C VAL A 174 15.17 3.18 9.30
N LEU A 175 15.83 2.85 10.41
CA LEU A 175 17.25 2.48 10.41
C LEU A 175 17.50 1.24 9.54
N MET A 176 16.63 0.23 9.62
CA MET A 176 16.69 -0.97 8.81
C MET A 176 16.58 -0.66 7.31
N CYS A 177 15.70 0.27 6.91
CA CYS A 177 15.58 0.70 5.51
C CYS A 177 16.81 1.49 5.02
N LEU A 178 17.40 2.33 5.88
CA LEU A 178 18.58 3.13 5.54
C LEU A 178 19.86 2.27 5.46
N VAL A 179 20.01 1.28 6.35
CA VAL A 179 21.21 0.45 6.44
C VAL A 179 21.11 -0.82 5.57
N GLY A 180 19.91 -1.36 5.39
CA GLY A 180 19.65 -2.62 4.70
C GLY A 180 20.29 -2.74 3.32
N PRO A 181 20.12 -1.77 2.39
CA PRO A 181 20.79 -1.81 1.09
C PRO A 181 22.32 -1.89 1.17
N GLY A 182 22.93 -1.21 2.16
CA GLY A 182 24.36 -1.31 2.44
C GLY A 182 24.77 -2.71 2.91
N VAL A 183 24.00 -3.31 3.82
CA VAL A 183 24.23 -4.69 4.28
C VAL A 183 24.13 -5.68 3.13
N VAL A 184 23.08 -5.59 2.32
CA VAL A 184 22.89 -6.48 1.17
C VAL A 184 24.06 -6.36 0.19
N ARG A 185 24.57 -5.14 -0.03
CA ARG A 185 25.77 -4.91 -0.84
C ARG A 185 27.02 -5.57 -0.24
N MET A 186 27.21 -5.53 1.07
CA MET A 186 28.35 -6.18 1.75
C MET A 186 28.25 -7.71 1.70
N LEU A 187 27.04 -8.26 1.79
CA LEU A 187 26.80 -9.71 1.70
C LEU A 187 26.91 -10.25 0.27
N VAL A 188 26.71 -9.38 -0.73
CA VAL A 188 26.69 -9.75 -2.15
C VAL A 188 27.60 -8.84 -2.99
N PRO A 189 28.94 -8.81 -2.75
CA PRO A 189 29.84 -7.80 -3.34
C PRO A 189 29.93 -7.90 -4.87
N ASP A 190 30.01 -9.11 -5.39
CA ASP A 190 30.21 -9.36 -6.83
C ASP A 190 28.91 -9.32 -7.63
N GLY A 191 27.76 -9.39 -6.95
CA GLY A 191 26.43 -9.41 -7.58
C GLY A 191 25.76 -8.05 -7.73
N TRP A 192 26.27 -7.04 -7.03
CA TRP A 192 25.64 -5.73 -6.92
C TRP A 192 26.65 -4.61 -7.15
N ARG A 193 26.75 -4.14 -8.38
CA ARG A 193 27.29 -2.81 -8.67
C ARG A 193 26.12 -1.86 -8.81
N ALA A 194 25.88 -1.06 -7.77
CA ALA A 194 24.89 -0.01 -7.82
C ALA A 194 25.34 1.00 -8.88
N PRO A 195 24.54 1.32 -9.92
CA PRO A 195 24.74 2.59 -10.62
C PRO A 195 24.77 3.71 -9.58
N GLY A 196 25.84 4.53 -9.62
CA GLY A 196 25.99 5.65 -8.70
C GLY A 196 24.77 6.57 -8.77
N VAL A 197 24.14 6.82 -7.63
CA VAL A 197 23.02 7.77 -7.55
C VAL A 197 23.61 9.18 -7.57
N THR A 198 23.38 9.91 -8.66
CA THR A 198 23.79 11.31 -8.75
C THR A 198 22.96 12.20 -7.84
N ALA A 199 23.52 13.33 -7.38
CA ALA A 199 22.78 14.33 -6.59
C ALA A 199 21.50 14.81 -7.29
N GLN A 200 21.53 14.95 -8.62
CA GLN A 200 20.35 15.29 -9.42
C GLN A 200 19.28 14.20 -9.36
N THR A 201 19.68 12.92 -9.40
CA THR A 201 18.74 11.79 -9.27
C THR A 201 18.11 11.76 -7.88
N LEU A 202 18.92 11.92 -6.84
CA LEU A 202 18.44 12.04 -5.47
C LEU A 202 17.43 13.19 -5.34
N ALA A 203 17.79 14.40 -5.74
CA ALA A 203 16.92 15.58 -5.68
C ALA A 203 15.61 15.39 -6.45
N THR A 204 15.65 14.77 -7.63
CA THR A 204 14.45 14.50 -8.44
C THR A 204 13.53 13.50 -7.75
N VAL A 205 14.06 12.39 -7.23
CA VAL A 205 13.25 11.38 -6.52
C VAL A 205 12.68 11.96 -5.23
N THR A 206 13.47 12.72 -4.47
CA THR A 206 13.01 13.45 -3.28
C THR A 206 11.86 14.40 -3.62
N ALA A 207 11.98 15.18 -4.70
CA ALA A 207 10.91 16.08 -5.13
C ALA A 207 9.63 15.33 -5.55
N ILE A 208 9.77 14.22 -6.29
CA ILE A 208 8.63 13.38 -6.68
C ILE A 208 7.89 12.85 -5.44
N VAL A 209 8.62 12.30 -4.46
CA VAL A 209 8.02 11.77 -3.24
C VAL A 209 7.37 12.87 -2.40
N ALA A 210 8.04 14.01 -2.23
CA ALA A 210 7.52 15.14 -1.48
C ALA A 210 6.23 15.70 -2.10
N ILE A 211 6.13 15.74 -3.43
CA ILE A 211 4.92 16.19 -4.14
C ILE A 211 3.83 15.11 -4.10
N ALA A 212 4.16 13.84 -4.33
CA ALA A 212 3.16 12.78 -4.43
C ALA A 212 2.52 12.40 -3.08
N LEU A 213 3.26 12.53 -1.97
CA LEU A 213 2.81 12.08 -0.66
C LEU A 213 1.51 12.78 -0.17
N PRO A 214 1.35 14.12 -0.26
CA PRO A 214 0.08 14.78 0.01
C PRO A 214 -1.09 14.23 -0.83
N PHE A 215 -0.85 13.86 -2.09
CA PHE A 215 -1.90 13.34 -2.97
C PHE A 215 -2.41 11.95 -2.57
N CYS A 216 -1.72 11.22 -1.69
CA CYS A 216 -2.28 10.02 -1.05
C CYS A 216 -3.47 10.33 -0.11
N TYR A 217 -3.51 11.54 0.45
CA TYR A 217 -4.52 11.98 1.42
C TYR A 217 -5.58 12.89 0.80
N PHE A 218 -5.20 13.62 -0.25
CA PHE A 218 -6.04 14.60 -0.93
C PHE A 218 -7.47 14.10 -1.27
N PRO A 219 -7.68 12.89 -1.83
CA PRO A 219 -9.03 12.43 -2.19
C PRO A 219 -9.98 12.38 -1.00
N SER A 220 -9.49 11.98 0.16
CA SER A 220 -10.31 11.87 1.38
C SER A 220 -10.68 13.23 1.93
N PHE A 221 -9.74 14.17 1.97
CA PHE A 221 -10.05 15.53 2.40
C PHE A 221 -11.01 16.21 1.44
N TYR A 222 -10.79 16.05 0.12
CA TYR A 222 -11.63 16.65 -0.90
C TYR A 222 -13.06 16.09 -0.89
N ALA A 223 -13.22 14.77 -0.83
CA ALA A 223 -14.53 14.12 -0.96
C ALA A 223 -15.27 13.92 0.38
N GLN A 224 -14.54 13.74 1.49
CA GLN A 224 -15.13 13.34 2.78
C GLN A 224 -14.86 14.36 3.91
N ASN A 225 -14.16 15.47 3.63
CA ASN A 225 -13.77 16.46 4.66
C ASN A 225 -13.03 15.84 5.86
N GLY A 226 -12.30 14.75 5.65
CA GLY A 226 -11.72 13.97 6.74
C GLY A 226 -10.51 13.15 6.35
N ASN A 227 -9.84 12.61 7.37
CA ASN A 227 -8.72 11.71 7.18
C ASN A 227 -9.18 10.42 6.49
N PRO A 228 -8.35 9.84 5.61
CA PRO A 228 -8.67 8.57 5.00
C PRO A 228 -8.65 7.45 6.07
N PRO A 229 -9.39 6.34 5.86
CA PRO A 229 -9.43 5.25 6.82
C PRO A 229 -8.05 4.64 7.02
N ALA A 230 -7.74 4.18 8.23
CA ALA A 230 -6.41 3.70 8.63
C ALA A 230 -5.83 2.64 7.68
N ARG A 231 -6.66 1.72 7.17
CA ARG A 231 -6.30 0.70 6.18
C ARG A 231 -5.72 1.24 4.86
N SER A 232 -6.17 2.42 4.41
CA SER A 232 -5.67 3.03 3.17
C SER A 232 -4.26 3.62 3.32
N LEU A 233 -3.83 3.87 4.55
CA LEU A 233 -2.54 4.52 4.86
C LEU A 233 -1.33 3.63 4.56
N ILE A 234 -1.54 2.36 4.18
CA ILE A 234 -0.48 1.52 3.62
C ILE A 234 0.08 2.11 2.32
N VAL A 235 -0.73 2.83 1.53
CA VAL A 235 -0.31 3.47 0.27
C VAL A 235 0.79 4.53 0.49
N PRO A 236 0.59 5.58 1.31
CA PRO A 236 1.66 6.52 1.65
C PRO A 236 2.81 5.83 2.41
N GLY A 237 2.51 4.77 3.18
CA GLY A 237 3.54 3.93 3.82
C GLY A 237 4.53 3.34 2.82
N VAL A 238 4.06 2.67 1.76
CA VAL A 238 4.92 2.13 0.70
C VAL A 238 5.77 3.21 0.04
N LEU A 239 5.20 4.40 -0.23
CA LEU A 239 5.93 5.50 -0.84
C LEU A 239 7.11 5.94 0.05
N LEU A 240 6.88 6.09 1.36
CA LEU A 240 7.90 6.47 2.33
C LEU A 240 8.96 5.37 2.53
N ILE A 241 8.55 4.11 2.66
CA ILE A 241 9.48 2.98 2.81
C ILE A 241 10.35 2.82 1.56
N SER A 242 9.76 2.91 0.37
CA SER A 242 10.49 2.88 -0.90
C SER A 242 11.50 4.02 -1.00
N TYR A 243 11.13 5.22 -0.53
CA TYR A 243 12.03 6.36 -0.48
C TYR A 243 13.19 6.18 0.51
N LEU A 244 12.93 5.65 1.70
CA LEU A 244 13.99 5.34 2.68
C LEU A 244 14.96 4.28 2.14
N LEU A 245 14.46 3.24 1.50
CA LEU A 245 15.29 2.24 0.83
C LEU A 245 16.12 2.85 -0.30
N PHE A 246 15.55 3.78 -1.07
CA PHE A 246 16.28 4.52 -2.09
C PHE A 246 17.39 5.40 -1.50
N ILE A 247 17.15 6.07 -0.36
CA ILE A 247 18.20 6.82 0.35
C ILE A 247 19.29 5.87 0.85
N GLY A 248 18.90 4.76 1.48
CA GLY A 248 19.84 3.73 1.96
C GLY A 248 20.67 3.14 0.84
N TYR A 249 20.06 2.95 -0.33
CA TYR A 249 20.75 2.56 -1.55
C TYR A 249 21.77 3.60 -2.02
N ALA A 250 21.37 4.87 -2.09
CA ALA A 250 22.24 5.97 -2.49
C ALA A 250 23.43 6.15 -1.52
N ALA A 251 23.23 5.88 -0.23
CA ALA A 251 24.25 5.95 0.81
C ALA A 251 25.06 4.64 0.98
N SER A 252 24.73 3.57 0.23
CA SER A 252 25.29 2.23 0.43
C SER A 252 26.81 2.17 0.26
N ASP A 253 27.39 2.96 -0.66
CA ASP A 253 28.84 3.09 -0.85
C ASP A 253 29.53 3.67 0.38
N LEU A 254 28.98 4.76 0.92
CA LEU A 254 29.52 5.43 2.10
C LEU A 254 29.46 4.51 3.32
N LEU A 255 28.33 3.82 3.49
CA LEU A 255 28.15 2.83 4.56
C LEU A 255 29.13 1.66 4.43
N ALA A 256 29.26 1.09 3.23
CA ALA A 256 30.19 -0.03 3.01
C ALA A 256 31.66 0.34 3.25
N ALA A 257 32.03 1.61 3.01
CA ALA A 257 33.38 2.12 3.25
C ALA A 257 33.63 2.47 4.72
N ALA A 258 32.63 3.02 5.42
CA ALA A 258 32.79 3.54 6.78
C ALA A 258 32.59 2.48 7.89
N VAL A 259 31.89 1.38 7.59
CA VAL A 259 31.45 0.42 8.61
C VAL A 259 32.44 -0.76 8.73
N PRO A 260 33.11 -0.94 9.88
CA PRO A 260 33.99 -2.10 10.11
C PRO A 260 33.25 -3.43 9.96
N ARG A 261 33.94 -4.49 9.54
CA ARG A 261 33.35 -5.85 9.41
C ARG A 261 32.69 -6.38 10.69
N ALA A 262 33.08 -5.91 11.87
CA ALA A 262 32.40 -6.27 13.11
C ALA A 262 30.99 -5.65 13.21
N VAL A 263 30.83 -4.41 12.73
CA VAL A 263 29.55 -3.67 12.74
C VAL A 263 28.60 -4.19 11.64
N SER A 264 29.11 -4.83 10.58
CA SER A 264 28.24 -5.49 9.59
C SER A 264 27.44 -6.65 10.17
N TRP A 265 27.95 -7.36 11.18
CA TRP A 265 27.18 -8.41 11.86
C TRP A 265 26.03 -7.84 12.68
N LEU A 266 26.22 -6.67 13.32
CA LEU A 266 25.13 -5.97 14.00
C LEU A 266 24.06 -5.49 13.00
N ALA A 267 24.48 -5.01 11.83
CA ALA A 267 23.56 -4.59 10.78
C ALA A 267 22.78 -5.77 10.17
N VAL A 268 23.43 -6.93 9.99
CA VAL A 268 22.76 -8.19 9.64
C VAL A 268 21.78 -8.61 10.74
N ALA A 269 22.21 -8.56 12.01
CA ALA A 269 21.35 -8.87 13.14
C ALA A 269 20.15 -7.92 13.23
N LEU A 270 20.28 -6.64 12.83
CA LEU A 270 19.17 -5.71 12.74
C LEU A 270 18.19 -6.11 11.62
N VAL A 271 18.69 -6.35 10.40
CA VAL A 271 17.85 -6.70 9.24
C VAL A 271 17.12 -8.02 9.42
N VAL A 272 17.74 -9.01 10.09
CA VAL A 272 17.10 -10.31 10.37
C VAL A 272 16.30 -10.27 11.68
N GLY A 273 16.84 -9.61 12.70
CA GLY A 273 16.26 -9.57 14.04
C GLY A 273 14.98 -8.76 14.13
N VAL A 274 14.84 -7.65 13.38
CA VAL A 274 13.60 -6.85 13.38
C VAL A 274 12.41 -7.65 12.87
N PRO A 275 12.45 -8.32 11.69
CA PRO A 275 11.37 -9.19 11.24
C PRO A 275 11.04 -10.32 12.23
N LEU A 276 12.07 -10.98 12.79
CA LEU A 276 11.87 -12.06 13.77
C LEU A 276 11.23 -11.54 15.06
N PHE A 277 11.65 -10.37 15.54
CA PHE A 277 11.06 -9.72 16.70
C PHE A 277 9.60 -9.35 16.44
N VAL A 278 9.29 -8.77 15.29
CA VAL A 278 7.90 -8.47 14.89
C VAL A 278 7.06 -9.75 14.87
N ALA A 279 7.55 -10.81 14.22
CA ALA A 279 6.87 -12.10 14.19
C ALA A 279 6.63 -12.65 15.60
N TRP A 280 7.65 -12.60 16.47
CA TRP A 280 7.54 -13.00 17.87
C TRP A 280 6.47 -12.21 18.63
N THR A 281 6.43 -10.89 18.45
CA THR A 281 5.42 -10.04 19.11
C THR A 281 4.00 -10.27 18.61
N THR A 282 3.82 -10.87 17.42
CA THR A 282 2.50 -11.22 16.87
C THR A 282 2.03 -12.63 17.25
N LEU A 283 2.91 -13.49 17.79
CA LEU A 283 2.52 -14.85 18.20
C LEU A 283 1.40 -14.90 19.25
N PRO A 284 1.35 -14.00 20.27
CA PRO A 284 0.24 -13.97 21.22
C PRO A 284 -1.13 -13.77 20.57
N ASP A 285 -1.20 -13.07 19.43
CA ASP A 285 -2.44 -12.80 18.71
C ASP A 285 -2.98 -14.03 17.97
N LEU A 286 -2.18 -15.09 17.82
CA LEU A 286 -2.63 -16.34 17.18
C LEU A 286 -3.76 -16.99 17.96
N ALA A 287 -3.66 -17.02 19.29
CA ALA A 287 -4.66 -17.64 20.14
C ALA A 287 -6.00 -16.88 20.10
N SER A 288 -5.97 -15.55 20.19
CA SER A 288 -7.16 -14.71 20.11
C SER A 288 -7.79 -14.76 18.71
N THR A 289 -6.99 -14.77 17.65
CA THR A 289 -7.47 -14.91 16.27
C THR A 289 -8.11 -16.28 16.02
N ALA A 290 -7.52 -17.36 16.53
CA ALA A 290 -8.09 -18.70 16.43
C ALA A 290 -9.42 -18.82 17.19
N GLN A 291 -9.53 -18.21 18.37
CA GLN A 291 -10.78 -18.14 19.13
C GLN A 291 -11.85 -17.37 18.38
N TYR A 292 -11.49 -16.22 17.78
CA TYR A 292 -12.41 -15.44 16.96
C TYR A 292 -12.90 -16.24 15.75
N ALA A 293 -11.99 -16.92 15.04
CA ALA A 293 -12.33 -17.75 13.89
C ALA A 293 -13.33 -18.86 14.26
N ALA A 294 -13.09 -19.56 15.38
CA ALA A 294 -14.01 -20.60 15.86
C ALA A 294 -15.39 -20.03 16.25
N ALA A 295 -15.43 -18.86 16.87
CA ALA A 295 -16.68 -18.17 17.20
C ALA A 295 -17.44 -17.74 15.93
N TRP A 296 -16.71 -17.23 14.94
CA TRP A 296 -17.27 -16.84 13.63
C TRP A 296 -17.82 -18.05 12.87
N ASP A 297 -17.10 -19.18 12.83
CA ASP A 297 -17.58 -20.42 12.21
C ASP A 297 -18.86 -20.93 12.88
N GLY A 298 -18.92 -20.85 14.21
CA GLY A 298 -20.12 -21.19 14.98
C GLY A 298 -21.32 -20.29 14.65
N GLU A 299 -21.10 -18.98 14.52
CA GLU A 299 -22.14 -18.04 14.12
C GLU A 299 -22.60 -18.26 12.66
N ASP A 300 -21.68 -18.43 11.69
CA ASP A 300 -22.02 -18.74 10.29
C ASP A 300 -22.88 -20.02 10.21
N GLN A 301 -22.49 -21.07 10.94
CA GLN A 301 -23.26 -22.31 11.02
C GLN A 301 -24.65 -22.09 11.65
N GLN A 302 -24.74 -21.30 12.73
CA GLN A 302 -26.01 -20.97 13.37
C GLN A 302 -26.95 -20.23 12.41
N ILE A 303 -26.45 -19.25 11.67
CA ILE A 303 -27.26 -18.46 10.72
C ILE A 303 -27.78 -19.36 9.60
N ARG A 304 -26.91 -20.20 9.02
CA ARG A 304 -27.30 -21.14 7.96
C ARG A 304 -28.34 -22.14 8.46
N THR A 305 -28.15 -22.68 9.66
CA THR A 305 -29.11 -23.60 10.28
C THR A 305 -30.46 -22.92 10.52
N SER A 306 -30.46 -21.68 11.02
CA SER A 306 -31.68 -20.89 11.26
C SER A 306 -32.45 -20.62 9.96
N ARG A 307 -31.72 -20.26 8.89
CA ARG A 307 -32.28 -20.11 7.55
C ARG A 307 -32.90 -21.41 7.04
N ASP A 308 -32.20 -22.53 7.18
CA ASP A 308 -32.66 -23.83 6.68
C ASP A 308 -33.89 -24.34 7.45
N GLN A 309 -34.09 -23.87 8.69
CA GLN A 309 -35.30 -24.07 9.49
C GLN A 309 -36.45 -23.13 9.12
N GLY A 310 -36.27 -22.24 8.12
CA GLY A 310 -37.28 -21.28 7.68
C GLY A 310 -37.39 -20.04 8.57
N GLN A 311 -36.42 -19.77 9.45
CA GLN A 311 -36.44 -18.55 10.26
C GLN A 311 -36.12 -17.34 9.38
N ALA A 312 -37.10 -16.43 9.25
CA ALA A 312 -36.93 -15.21 8.46
C ALA A 312 -36.11 -14.15 9.21
N ASP A 313 -36.25 -14.07 10.53
CA ASP A 313 -35.56 -13.08 11.36
C ASP A 313 -34.61 -13.79 12.32
N VAL A 314 -33.33 -13.70 12.02
CA VAL A 314 -32.30 -14.40 12.79
C VAL A 314 -31.78 -13.47 13.88
N THR A 315 -31.50 -14.05 15.04
CA THR A 315 -30.79 -13.38 16.13
C THR A 315 -29.56 -14.23 16.47
N VAL A 316 -28.39 -13.59 16.51
CA VAL A 316 -27.10 -14.24 16.80
C VAL A 316 -26.50 -13.69 18.09
N PRO A 317 -25.65 -14.46 18.81
CA PRO A 317 -24.82 -13.88 19.86
C PRO A 317 -23.88 -12.83 19.28
N PRO A 318 -23.51 -11.75 20.01
CA PRO A 318 -22.54 -10.80 19.50
C PRO A 318 -21.14 -11.42 19.47
N LEU A 319 -20.46 -11.32 18.33
CA LEU A 319 -19.02 -11.57 18.27
C LEU A 319 -18.24 -10.42 18.91
N PRO A 320 -17.09 -10.70 19.55
CA PRO A 320 -16.20 -9.64 20.00
C PRO A 320 -15.71 -8.83 18.78
N GLN A 321 -15.44 -7.55 19.00
CA GLN A 321 -14.90 -6.68 17.95
C GLN A 321 -13.57 -7.27 17.42
N PHE A 322 -13.44 -7.38 16.11
CA PHE A 322 -12.24 -7.91 15.46
C PHE A 322 -11.83 -7.01 14.32
N LEU A 323 -10.52 -6.69 14.25
CA LEU A 323 -9.97 -5.72 13.31
C LEU A 323 -10.66 -4.35 13.35
N GLY A 324 -11.09 -3.92 14.54
CA GLY A 324 -11.75 -2.62 14.73
C GLY A 324 -13.20 -2.55 14.24
N GLU A 325 -13.78 -3.65 13.75
CA GLU A 325 -15.16 -3.68 13.24
C GLU A 325 -16.02 -4.65 14.04
N ASN A 326 -17.31 -4.34 14.14
CA ASN A 326 -18.33 -5.26 14.64
C ASN A 326 -18.93 -5.99 13.45
N PHE A 327 -19.18 -7.30 13.57
CA PHE A 327 -19.84 -8.06 12.52
C PHE A 327 -21.35 -7.76 12.52
N VAL A 328 -22.17 -8.45 13.30
CA VAL A 328 -23.61 -8.13 13.41
C VAL A 328 -23.87 -7.25 14.63
N GLY A 329 -24.54 -6.12 14.44
CA GLY A 329 -24.98 -5.23 15.53
C GLY A 329 -26.41 -5.51 16.01
N PRO A 330 -26.89 -4.86 17.09
CA PRO A 330 -28.26 -5.06 17.59
C PRO A 330 -29.34 -4.40 16.70
N ASP A 331 -28.98 -3.39 15.91
CA ASP A 331 -29.91 -2.69 15.03
C ASP A 331 -30.08 -3.43 13.69
N ARG A 332 -31.24 -4.07 13.50
CA ARG A 332 -31.61 -4.77 12.25
C ARG A 332 -31.64 -3.86 11.02
N SER A 333 -31.83 -2.55 11.21
CA SER A 333 -31.89 -1.56 10.12
C SER A 333 -30.51 -1.02 9.74
N ASN A 334 -29.46 -1.34 10.51
CA ASN A 334 -28.10 -0.99 10.16
C ASN A 334 -27.74 -1.59 8.79
N TRP A 335 -27.18 -0.76 7.91
CA TRP A 335 -26.85 -1.15 6.54
C TRP A 335 -25.96 -2.41 6.47
N PHE A 336 -25.06 -2.61 7.43
CA PHE A 336 -24.19 -3.77 7.48
C PHE A 336 -25.00 -5.03 7.78
N ASN A 337 -25.89 -4.99 8.79
CA ASN A 337 -26.80 -6.09 9.08
C ASN A 337 -27.71 -6.42 7.88
N VAL A 338 -28.17 -5.41 7.14
CA VAL A 338 -28.94 -5.61 5.90
C VAL A 338 -28.11 -6.35 4.84
N CYS A 339 -26.83 -6.01 4.68
CA CYS A 339 -25.92 -6.71 3.78
C CYS A 339 -25.70 -8.17 4.22
N VAL A 340 -25.50 -8.42 5.51
CA VAL A 340 -25.34 -9.77 6.08
C VAL A 340 -26.63 -10.59 5.88
N ALA A 341 -27.79 -10.03 6.20
CA ALA A 341 -29.08 -10.69 6.00
C ALA A 341 -29.28 -11.11 4.53
N ARG A 342 -28.96 -10.21 3.60
CA ARG A 342 -29.02 -10.51 2.15
C ARG A 342 -28.04 -11.60 1.74
N TYR A 343 -26.81 -11.58 2.24
CA TYR A 343 -25.81 -12.61 1.95
C TYR A 343 -26.27 -14.00 2.38
N TYR A 344 -26.82 -14.12 3.58
CA TYR A 344 -27.33 -15.40 4.09
C TYR A 344 -28.71 -15.79 3.54
N GLY A 345 -29.45 -14.85 2.94
CA GLY A 345 -30.79 -15.11 2.42
C GLY A 345 -31.87 -15.13 3.52
N VAL A 346 -31.71 -14.33 4.57
CA VAL A 346 -32.70 -14.12 5.64
C VAL A 346 -33.30 -12.71 5.54
N ARG A 347 -34.48 -12.48 6.14
CA ARG A 347 -35.19 -11.19 6.07
C ARG A 347 -34.48 -10.12 6.89
N THR A 348 -34.15 -10.43 8.14
CA THR A 348 -33.38 -9.54 9.01
C THR A 348 -32.43 -10.34 9.90
N ILE A 349 -31.34 -9.70 10.31
CA ILE A 349 -30.40 -10.25 11.29
C ILE A 349 -30.01 -9.18 12.30
N ALA A 350 -29.87 -9.57 13.56
CA ALA A 350 -29.30 -8.72 14.62
C ALA A 350 -28.58 -9.56 15.66
N ALA A 351 -27.61 -8.96 16.32
CA ALA A 351 -27.00 -9.53 17.51
C ALA A 351 -27.90 -9.28 18.73
N THR A 352 -27.89 -10.19 19.71
CA THR A 352 -28.44 -9.89 21.02
C THR A 352 -27.67 -8.72 21.65
N GLU A 353 -28.34 -7.87 22.43
CA GLU A 353 -27.64 -6.85 23.22
C GLU A 353 -26.57 -7.53 24.08
N ALA A 354 -25.33 -7.03 24.03
CA ALA A 354 -24.30 -7.51 24.93
C ALA A 354 -24.74 -7.24 26.38
N PRO A 355 -24.56 -8.19 27.30
CA PRO A 355 -24.83 -7.94 28.71
C PRO A 355 -24.01 -6.72 29.16
N ARG A 356 -24.71 -5.72 29.70
CA ARG A 356 -24.13 -4.45 30.15
C ARG A 356 -23.18 -4.63 31.33
#